data_AF-A0A8I0LA53-F1
#
_entry.id   AF-A0A8I0LA53-F1
#
_cell.length_a   1.000
_cell.length_b   1.000
_cell.length_c   1.000
_cell.angle_alpha   90.00
_cell.angle_beta   90.00
_cell.angle_gamma   90.00
#
_symmetry.space_group_name_H-M   'P 1'
#
loop_
_entity.id
_entity.type
_entity.pdbx_description
1 polymer ?
#
loop_
_entity_poly.entity_id
_entity_poly.type
_entity_poly.pdbx_seq_one_letter_code
_entity_poly.pdbx_strand_id
1 'polypeptide(L)' 'CTDQLTAEFISARTGLASVAVSSKSKQLGTWRISNYTPEFRETSGVGKRPVLTPDEVLRLPLDQALIIIRGKKVLQVDK' A
#
# COMPACT_ATOMS: atom_id res chain seq x y z
N CYS A 1 -0.19 -17.39 -16.33
CA CYS A 1 0.74 -17.90 -15.30
C CYS A 1 0.50 -17.03 -14.06
N THR A 2 -0.19 -17.58 -13.05
CA THR A 2 -0.72 -16.84 -11.89
C THR A 2 -0.22 -17.50 -10.62
N ASP A 3 1.09 -17.45 -10.40
CA ASP A 3 1.73 -18.12 -9.29
C ASP A 3 1.73 -17.22 -8.04
N GLN A 4 0.70 -17.38 -7.21
CA GLN A 4 0.52 -16.64 -5.96
C GLN A 4 1.74 -16.77 -5.02
N LEU A 5 2.29 -17.98 -4.90
CA LEU A 5 3.42 -18.28 -4.00
C LEU A 5 4.68 -17.47 -4.36
N THR A 6 4.95 -17.32 -5.65
CA THR A 6 6.09 -16.55 -6.15
C THR A 6 5.90 -15.05 -5.88
N ALA A 7 4.67 -14.55 -6.09
CA ALA A 7 4.35 -13.15 -5.83
C ALA A 7 4.46 -12.81 -4.33
N GLU A 8 4.01 -13.70 -3.44
CA GLU A 8 4.16 -13.55 -1.99
C GLU A 8 5.63 -13.57 -1.56
N PHE A 9 6.43 -14.47 -2.15
CA PHE A 9 7.86 -14.52 -1.88
C PHE A 9 8.58 -13.23 -2.28
N ILE A 10 8.28 -12.68 -3.46
CA ILE A 10 8.86 -11.41 -3.94
C ILE A 10 8.42 -10.25 -3.04
N SER A 11 7.12 -10.17 -2.71
CA SER A 11 6.57 -9.17 -1.79
C SER A 11 7.28 -9.20 -0.44
N ALA A 12 7.44 -10.38 0.16
CA ALA A 12 8.15 -10.53 1.44
C ALA A 12 9.62 -10.07 1.37
N ARG A 13 10.29 -10.30 0.24
CA ARG A 13 11.70 -9.90 0.02
C ARG A 13 11.87 -8.42 -0.27
N THR A 14 10.86 -7.76 -0.85
CA THR A 14 10.89 -6.31 -1.12
C THR A 14 10.78 -5.47 0.15
N GLY A 15 10.24 -6.05 1.22
CA GLY A 15 10.18 -5.46 2.55
C GLY A 15 8.93 -4.61 2.80
N LEU A 16 8.84 -4.09 4.03
CA LEU A 16 7.74 -3.26 4.49
C LEU A 16 8.14 -1.77 4.42
N ALA A 17 7.33 -0.96 3.72
CA ALA A 17 7.40 0.49 3.75
C ALA A 17 6.47 1.04 4.83
N SER A 18 6.93 2.05 5.56
CA SER A 18 6.05 2.88 6.38
C SER A 18 5.39 3.94 5.49
N VAL A 19 4.07 3.85 5.34
CA VAL A 19 3.28 4.86 4.62
C VAL A 19 2.50 5.66 5.67
N ALA A 20 2.64 6.99 5.62
CA ALA A 20 1.78 7.86 6.41
C ALA A 20 0.38 7.86 5.78
N VAL A 21 -0.59 7.25 6.46
CA VAL A 21 -1.97 7.17 5.99
C VAL A 21 -2.77 8.22 6.77
N SER A 22 -3.18 9.30 6.08
CA SER A 22 -4.16 10.24 6.61
C SER A 22 -5.56 9.75 6.25
N SER A 23 -6.32 9.22 7.22
CA SER A 23 -7.73 8.90 7.00
C SER A 23 -8.59 10.05 7.50
N LYS A 24 -9.44 10.59 6.62
CA LYS A 24 -10.48 11.56 6.97
C LYS A 24 -11.78 10.79 7.18
N SER A 25 -12.21 10.67 8.43
CA SER A 25 -13.49 10.04 8.79
C SER A 25 -14.54 11.13 9.00
N LYS A 26 -15.67 11.03 8.29
CA LYS A 26 -16.86 11.87 8.54
C LYS A 26 -17.80 11.07 9.43
N GLN A 27 -17.90 11.45 10.70
CA GLN A 27 -18.90 10.86 11.59
C GLN A 27 -20.19 11.69 11.49
N LEU A 28 -21.16 11.21 10.73
CA LEU A 28 -22.49 11.81 10.68
C LEU A 28 -23.33 11.18 11.79
N GLY A 29 -23.43 11.86 12.93
CA GLY A 29 -24.34 11.45 13.99
C GLY A 29 -25.78 11.61 13.51
N THR A 30 -26.44 10.51 13.17
CA THR A 30 -27.89 10.47 13.04
C THR A 30 -28.50 10.83 14.41
N TRP A 31 -29.69 11.42 14.43
CA TRP A 31 -30.52 11.74 15.61
C TRP A 31 -30.44 13.15 16.22
N ARG A 32 -29.90 14.16 15.53
CA ARG A 32 -30.20 15.58 15.82
C ARG A 32 -30.56 16.32 14.54
N ILE A 33 -31.84 16.59 14.36
CA ILE A 33 -32.48 17.12 13.14
C ILE A 33 -32.08 18.58 12.81
N SER A 34 -31.34 19.29 13.67
CA SER A 34 -31.14 20.75 13.53
C SER A 34 -29.71 21.30 13.41
N ASN A 35 -28.65 20.48 13.31
CA ASN A 35 -27.31 21.02 13.00
C ASN A 35 -26.49 20.05 12.13
N TYR A 36 -26.43 20.33 10.82
CA TYR A 36 -25.60 19.63 9.83
C TYR A 36 -24.17 20.18 9.86
N THR A 37 -23.49 20.07 10.99
CA THR A 37 -22.05 20.39 11.07
C THR A 37 -21.30 19.06 11.13
N PRO A 38 -20.76 18.55 10.00
CA PRO A 38 -19.97 17.34 10.04
C PRO A 38 -18.70 17.61 10.86
N GLU A 39 -18.54 16.91 11.98
CA GLU A 39 -17.26 16.88 12.69
C GLU A 39 -16.26 16.11 11.82
N PHE A 40 -15.34 16.85 11.19
CA PHE A 40 -14.23 16.26 10.45
C PHE A 40 -13.18 15.78 11.44
N ARG A 41 -13.12 14.47 11.66
CA ARG A 41 -12.03 13.85 12.43
C ARG A 41 -10.95 13.41 11.46
N GLU A 42 -9.85 14.15 11.42
CA GLU A 42 -8.64 13.73 10.71
C GLU A 42 -7.77 12.91 11.67
N THR A 43 -7.59 11.62 11.38
CA THR A 43 -6.63 10.77 12.10
C THR A 43 -5.47 10.44 11.17
N SER A 44 -4.28 10.97 11.49
CA SER A 44 -3.04 10.58 10.83
C SER A 44 -2.44 9.37 11.54
N GLY A 45 -2.37 8.22 10.85
CA GLY A 45 -1.73 7.00 11.36
C GLY A 45 -0.54 6.61 10.50
N VAL A 46 0.55 6.16 11.13
CA VAL A 46 1.68 5.56 10.40
C VAL A 46 1.38 4.07 10.22
N GLY A 47 0.98 3.69 9.01
CA GLY A 47 0.72 2.28 8.65
C GLY A 47 1.96 1.62 8.05
N LYS A 48 2.19 0.35 8.38
CA LYS A 48 3.20 -0.47 7.67
C LYS A 48 2.49 -1.20 6.52
N ARG A 49 2.96 -1.00 5.28
CA ARG A 49 2.45 -1.68 4.07
C ARG A 49 3.64 -2.29 3.32
N PRO A 50 3.53 -3.47 2.71
CA PRO A 50 4.58 -3.96 1.81
C PRO A 50 4.86 -2.95 0.69
N VAL A 51 6.14 -2.83 0.31
CA VAL A 51 6.58 -1.92 -0.77
C VAL A 51 5.91 -2.30 -2.10
N LEU A 52 5.86 -3.60 -2.39
CA LEU A 52 5.15 -4.17 -3.51
C LEU A 52 4.17 -5.21 -2.97
N THR A 53 2.88 -5.01 -3.23
CA THR A 53 1.88 -6.04 -2.94
C THR A 53 2.02 -7.20 -3.94
N PRO A 54 1.64 -8.43 -3.56
CA PRO A 54 1.70 -9.59 -4.47
C PRO A 54 0.93 -9.34 -5.78
N ASP A 55 -0.17 -8.60 -5.68
CA ASP A 55 -0.99 -8.13 -6.78
C ASP A 55 -0.26 -7.20 -7.77
N GLU A 56 0.57 -6.29 -7.26
CA GLU A 56 1.41 -5.40 -8.07
C GLU A 56 2.53 -6.19 -8.74
N VAL A 57 3.11 -7.18 -8.05
CA VAL A 57 4.13 -8.08 -8.62
C VAL A 57 3.56 -8.89 -9.79
N LEU A 58 2.32 -9.39 -9.67
CA LEU A 58 1.68 -10.19 -10.72
C LEU A 58 1.33 -9.36 -11.97
N ARG A 59 1.13 -8.05 -11.81
CA ARG A 59 0.76 -7.12 -12.88
C ARG A 59 1.94 -6.30 -13.42
N LEU A 60 3.18 -6.67 -13.09
CA LEU A 60 4.35 -5.98 -13.61
C LEU A 60 4.37 -6.05 -15.15
N PRO A 61 4.62 -4.92 -15.84
CA PRO A 61 4.75 -4.91 -17.29
C PRO A 61 5.98 -5.71 -17.71
N LEU A 62 5.91 -6.33 -18.89
CA LEU A 62 6.97 -7.22 -19.41
C LEU A 62 8.31 -6.52 -19.65
N ASP A 63 8.27 -5.20 -19.83
CA ASP A 63 9.44 -4.37 -20.08
C ASP A 63 10.16 -3.97 -18.78
N GLN A 64 9.64 -4.35 -17.61
CA GLN A 64 10.23 -4.01 -16.32
C GLN A 64 10.72 -5.25 -15.58
N ALA A 65 11.91 -5.15 -14.98
CA ALA A 65 12.51 -6.19 -14.16
C ALA A 65 12.84 -5.67 -12.75
N LEU A 66 12.66 -6.55 -11.76
CA LEU A 66 13.05 -6.29 -10.37
C LEU A 66 14.40 -6.96 -10.09
N ILE A 67 15.39 -6.17 -9.69
CA ILE A 67 16.70 -6.64 -9.27
C ILE A 67 16.78 -6.60 -7.74
N ILE A 68 16.93 -7.78 -7.13
CA ILE A 68 17.07 -7.96 -5.69
C ILE A 68 18.52 -8.34 -5.37
N ILE A 69 19.31 -7.38 -4.90
CA ILE A 69 20.70 -7.58 -4.45
C ILE A 69 20.75 -7.49 -2.93
N ARG A 70 21.46 -8.44 -2.30
CA ARG A 70 21.65 -8.44 -0.84
C ARG A 70 22.34 -7.14 -0.39
N GLY A 71 21.74 -6.46 0.58
CA GLY A 71 22.29 -5.21 1.15
C GLY A 71 21.99 -3.95 0.35
N LYS A 72 21.23 -4.05 -0.75
CA LYS A 72 20.74 -2.90 -1.51
C LYS A 72 19.22 -2.87 -1.52
N LYS A 73 18.66 -1.67 -1.72
CA LYS A 73 17.21 -1.52 -1.98
C LYS A 73 16.87 -2.20 -3.32
N VAL A 74 15.64 -2.64 -3.46
CA VAL A 74 15.13 -3.23 -4.71
C VAL A 74 15.24 -2.18 -5.81
N LEU A 75 15.80 -2.57 -6.96
CA LEU A 75 15.94 -1.72 -8.13
C LEU A 75 14.95 -2.17 -9.20
N GLN A 76 14.24 -1.22 -9.78
CA GLN A 76 13.43 -1.42 -10.99
C GLN A 76 14.28 -0.98 -12.18
N VAL A 77 14.36 -1.84 -13.20
CA VAL A 77 15.12 -1.59 -14.42
C VAL A 77 14.23 -1.89 -15.61
N ASP A 78 14.27 -1.01 -16.61
CA ASP A 78 13.63 -1.23 -17.91
C ASP A 78 14.51 -2.16 -18.76
N LYS A 79 13.88 -3.14 -19.41
CA LYS A 79 14.54 -4.19 -20.19
C LYS A 79 14.91 -3.75 -21.60
#